data_AF-A0A955MQB1-F1
#
_entry.id   AF-A0A955MQB1-F1
#
_cell.length_a   1.000
_cell.length_b   1.000
_cell.length_c   1.000
_cell.angle_alpha   90.00
_cell.angle_beta   90.00
_cell.angle_gamma   90.00
#
_symmetry.space_group_name_H-M   'P 1'
#
loop_
_entity.id
_entity.type
_entity.pdbx_description
1 polymer ?
#
loop_
_entity_poly.entity_id
_entity_poly.type
_entity_poly.pdbx_seq_one_letter_code
_entity_poly.pdbx_strand_id
1 'polypeptide(L)'
;MFRNQVENDWLLRENLGTSTRSDAAGGCDGIVDGGWGFHTDRQGRPWWQVDLGEVQPVSRVVIWNRCDGVAPRAFRLMVLLSEDGKEWKTVYYHDGTKFYGFSDNQPLEVEINEIETRFVRIQLQDNDFLHLDEIEVFGPHEPAKNLALNQPANQSSISQWSAGKDSVQSIDWRKRVVEILVHSRGLVADLKESGLDVGQDLFEVEEMQAKLDAEPPREVGEKDYFAALWLQRSLTLRNPLLDFDSILFVKRVPGSYSHMSDQYYGWWSRPGGGLYILRDFQSDSPRVECISERFTESGSFLRPMLSYDANKVLFAWCKQYPGLADEPDKLNKDNIPEDAFYHLYEMDLDGSNPRQLTHGKYDNFDGRYLPDGRIVFLSTRRGQSLQCGYDSAQKTLETPDLPDSYVRCGGGPQRPVAVYTLHAMDPDGGNLCAISPFENFEWTPSVANDGTLLYSRWDYVDRYNMPYMGLWRTNPDGSNARIVYGNFTRAPHCTFEPRSIPGSEKIIFTASGHHAQTMGSLVLLDPSVGTEGDDPITRLTPEVPFPEIEDWPDSFYASPWPLSERYHLVSWARER
;
A
#
# COMPACT_ATOMS: atom_id res chain seq x y z
N MET A 1 27.55 -2.97 -1.15
CA MET A 1 26.33 -3.74 -0.80
C MET A 1 25.18 -2.78 -0.48
N PHE A 2 25.33 -1.87 0.50
CA PHE A 2 24.32 -0.85 0.82
C PHE A 2 23.93 0.07 -0.35
N ARG A 3 24.91 0.72 -0.99
CA ARG A 3 24.68 1.61 -2.14
C ARG A 3 23.84 0.97 -3.25
N ASN A 4 24.24 -0.23 -3.68
CA ASN A 4 23.49 -1.00 -4.68
C ASN A 4 22.07 -1.35 -4.23
N GLN A 5 21.86 -1.63 -2.94
CA GLN A 5 20.51 -1.91 -2.43
C GLN A 5 19.62 -0.67 -2.54
N VAL A 6 20.13 0.50 -2.14
CA VAL A 6 19.40 1.78 -2.26
C VAL A 6 19.10 2.12 -3.73
N GLU A 7 20.08 1.96 -4.61
CA GLU A 7 19.91 2.21 -6.05
C GLU A 7 18.88 1.24 -6.68
N ASN A 8 18.87 -0.03 -6.27
CA ASN A 8 17.85 -1.00 -6.69
C ASN A 8 16.44 -0.61 -6.21
N ASP A 9 16.30 -0.10 -4.98
CA ASP A 9 15.00 0.36 -4.48
C ASP A 9 14.49 1.59 -5.25
N TRP A 10 15.38 2.49 -5.67
CA TRP A 10 15.01 3.63 -6.54
C TRP A 10 14.56 3.17 -7.92
N LEU A 11 15.27 2.24 -8.55
CA LEU A 11 14.84 1.63 -9.81
C LEU A 11 13.52 0.89 -9.66
N LEU A 12 13.30 0.21 -8.53
CA LEU A 12 12.03 -0.46 -8.26
C LEU A 12 10.87 0.53 -8.31
N ARG A 13 11.07 1.75 -7.79
CA ARG A 13 10.06 2.82 -7.79
C ARG A 13 9.74 3.34 -9.20
N GLU A 14 10.74 3.48 -10.07
CA GLU A 14 10.51 3.90 -11.47
C GLU A 14 9.75 2.85 -12.29
N ASN A 15 9.76 1.59 -11.84
CA ASN A 15 9.05 0.48 -12.48
C ASN A 15 7.69 0.15 -11.82
N LEU A 16 7.13 1.06 -11.00
CA LEU A 16 5.80 0.90 -10.41
C LEU A 16 4.70 1.42 -11.33
N GLY A 17 3.57 0.71 -11.37
CA GLY A 17 2.34 1.13 -12.02
C GLY A 17 2.16 0.53 -13.42
N THR A 18 0.95 0.00 -13.65
CA THR A 18 0.49 -0.41 -14.98
C THR A 18 0.13 0.83 -15.79
N SER A 19 0.84 1.09 -16.89
CA SER A 19 0.48 2.10 -17.87
C SER A 19 -0.30 1.49 -19.03
N THR A 20 -0.92 2.33 -19.86
CA THR A 20 -1.54 1.89 -21.11
C THR A 20 -0.56 1.18 -22.04
N ARG A 21 0.75 1.42 -21.91
CA ARG A 21 1.78 0.76 -22.74
C ARG A 21 2.19 -0.58 -22.15
N SER A 22 2.40 -0.65 -20.84
CA SER A 22 2.83 -1.90 -20.20
C SER A 22 1.74 -2.95 -20.21
N ASP A 23 0.47 -2.57 -20.06
CA ASP A 23 -0.66 -3.49 -20.21
C ASP A 23 -0.81 -3.94 -21.67
N ALA A 24 -0.81 -2.98 -22.61
CA ALA A 24 -0.97 -3.26 -24.03
C ALA A 24 0.12 -4.19 -24.60
N ALA A 25 1.33 -4.18 -24.04
CA ALA A 25 2.40 -5.07 -24.47
C ALA A 25 2.01 -6.56 -24.39
N GLY A 26 1.11 -6.92 -23.48
CA GLY A 26 0.63 -8.30 -23.37
C GLY A 26 -0.28 -8.74 -24.51
N GLY A 27 -0.79 -7.82 -25.33
CA GLY A 27 -1.52 -8.18 -26.56
C GLY A 27 -0.62 -8.56 -27.73
N CYS A 28 0.71 -8.58 -27.55
CA CYS A 28 1.66 -9.00 -28.58
C CYS A 28 2.93 -9.62 -27.97
N ASP A 29 2.81 -10.34 -26.84
CA ASP A 29 3.94 -10.92 -26.10
C ASP A 29 4.25 -12.38 -26.51
N GLY A 30 3.41 -12.97 -27.36
CA GLY A 30 3.51 -14.35 -27.82
C GLY A 30 2.88 -15.38 -26.88
N ILE A 31 2.20 -14.96 -25.82
CA ILE A 31 1.48 -15.84 -24.91
C ILE A 31 0.03 -15.95 -25.38
N VAL A 32 -0.42 -17.18 -25.61
CA VAL A 32 -1.82 -17.50 -25.93
C VAL A 32 -2.28 -18.55 -24.93
N ASP A 33 -3.12 -18.15 -23.98
CA ASP A 33 -3.59 -19.03 -22.89
C ASP A 33 -5.12 -18.97 -22.67
N GLY A 34 -5.83 -18.19 -23.48
CA GLY A 34 -7.27 -17.97 -23.38
C GLY A 34 -7.67 -16.95 -22.31
N GLY A 35 -6.70 -16.38 -21.61
CA GLY A 35 -6.83 -15.22 -20.75
C GLY A 35 -6.83 -13.92 -21.55
N TRP A 36 -6.40 -12.82 -20.91
CA TRP A 36 -6.23 -11.53 -21.57
C TRP A 36 -4.79 -11.08 -21.46
N GLY A 37 -4.21 -10.68 -22.59
CA GLY A 37 -2.93 -10.01 -22.67
C GLY A 37 -2.99 -8.58 -22.14
N PHE A 38 -4.11 -7.90 -22.36
CA PHE A 38 -4.35 -6.52 -21.93
C PHE A 38 -5.83 -6.24 -21.62
N HIS A 39 -6.13 -5.12 -20.95
CA HIS A 39 -7.50 -4.75 -20.59
C HIS A 39 -7.73 -3.22 -20.53
N THR A 40 -8.49 -2.65 -21.46
CA THR A 40 -8.93 -1.25 -21.37
C THR A 40 -10.04 -1.05 -20.33
N ASP A 41 -10.28 0.17 -19.86
CA ASP A 41 -11.50 0.49 -19.09
C ASP A 41 -12.74 0.55 -20.00
N ARG A 42 -13.92 0.56 -19.39
CA ARG A 42 -15.18 0.73 -20.10
C ARG A 42 -15.32 2.16 -20.58
N GLN A 43 -15.19 2.34 -21.89
CA GLN A 43 -15.32 3.65 -22.50
C GLN A 43 -15.89 3.56 -23.91
N GLY A 44 -16.21 4.71 -24.49
CA GLY A 44 -16.63 4.78 -25.88
C GLY A 44 -15.48 4.48 -26.84
N ARG A 45 -15.63 3.43 -27.66
CA ARG A 45 -14.67 3.05 -28.72
C ARG A 45 -13.24 2.79 -28.22
N PRO A 46 -13.05 1.93 -27.21
CA PRO A 46 -11.72 1.56 -26.73
C PRO A 46 -10.89 0.94 -27.85
N TRP A 47 -9.58 1.13 -27.79
CA TRP A 47 -8.66 0.63 -28.79
C TRP A 47 -7.36 0.12 -28.17
N TRP A 48 -6.75 -0.83 -28.86
CA TRP A 48 -5.39 -1.31 -28.69
C TRP A 48 -4.66 -1.17 -30.02
N GLN A 49 -3.37 -0.84 -30.00
CA GLN A 49 -2.57 -0.77 -31.22
C GLN A 49 -1.11 -1.16 -30.99
N VAL A 50 -0.45 -1.58 -32.05
CA VAL A 50 0.98 -1.88 -32.12
C VAL A 50 1.68 -1.02 -33.18
N ASP A 51 2.91 -0.58 -32.89
CA ASP A 51 3.83 0.07 -33.83
C ASP A 51 4.83 -0.96 -34.35
N LEU A 52 4.76 -1.31 -35.64
CA LEU A 52 5.64 -2.28 -36.29
C LEU A 52 7.08 -1.75 -36.51
N GLY A 53 7.35 -0.50 -36.13
CA GLY A 53 8.66 0.16 -36.20
C GLY A 53 8.91 0.89 -37.52
N GLU A 54 8.50 0.30 -38.64
CA GLU A 54 8.61 0.86 -39.99
C GLU A 54 7.35 0.58 -40.83
N VAL A 55 7.17 1.37 -41.90
CA VAL A 55 6.10 1.14 -42.88
C VAL A 55 6.48 -0.09 -43.71
N GLN A 56 5.62 -1.10 -43.69
CA GLN A 56 5.82 -2.35 -44.42
C GLN A 56 4.47 -2.97 -44.82
N PRO A 57 4.42 -3.84 -45.86
CA PRO A 57 3.18 -4.47 -46.29
C PRO A 57 2.68 -5.50 -45.28
N VAL A 58 1.41 -5.38 -44.87
CA VAL A 58 0.72 -6.34 -43.99
C VAL A 58 -0.22 -7.21 -44.83
N SER A 59 -0.11 -8.53 -44.69
CA SER A 59 -0.92 -9.53 -45.40
C SER A 59 -2.05 -10.12 -44.56
N ARG A 60 -1.88 -10.30 -43.24
CA ARG A 60 -2.98 -10.74 -42.35
C ARG A 60 -2.77 -10.30 -40.91
N VAL A 61 -3.87 -10.21 -40.16
CA VAL A 61 -3.89 -10.01 -38.70
C VAL A 61 -4.66 -11.17 -38.08
N VAL A 62 -4.08 -11.81 -37.06
CA VAL A 62 -4.70 -12.90 -36.31
C VAL A 62 -5.02 -12.39 -34.91
N ILE A 63 -6.27 -12.56 -34.48
CA ILE A 63 -6.78 -12.04 -33.21
C ILE A 63 -7.25 -13.20 -32.35
N TRP A 64 -6.61 -13.38 -31.21
CA TRP A 64 -6.96 -14.37 -30.20
C TRP A 64 -7.84 -13.72 -29.12
N ASN A 65 -9.03 -14.28 -28.89
CA ASN A 65 -9.98 -13.75 -27.91
C ASN A 65 -9.90 -14.50 -26.58
N ARG A 66 -10.38 -13.86 -25.51
CA ARG A 66 -10.62 -14.52 -24.22
C ARG A 66 -11.57 -15.69 -24.37
N CYS A 67 -11.30 -16.77 -23.64
CA CYS A 67 -12.07 -18.01 -23.70
C CYS A 67 -13.09 -18.17 -22.56
N ASP A 68 -13.34 -17.12 -21.78
CA ASP A 68 -14.27 -17.10 -20.66
C ASP A 68 -15.65 -16.52 -21.03
N GLY A 69 -16.50 -16.28 -20.02
CA GLY A 69 -17.88 -15.83 -20.20
C GLY A 69 -18.05 -14.43 -20.82
N VAL A 70 -16.96 -13.68 -21.04
CA VAL A 70 -17.01 -12.30 -21.56
C VAL A 70 -16.52 -12.15 -23.01
N ALA A 71 -16.19 -13.26 -23.68
CA ALA A 71 -15.82 -13.28 -25.11
C ALA A 71 -16.74 -12.48 -26.06
N PRO A 72 -18.08 -12.39 -25.83
CA PRO A 72 -18.97 -11.58 -26.69
C PRO A 72 -18.65 -10.09 -26.81
N ARG A 73 -17.85 -9.52 -25.91
CA ARG A 73 -17.45 -8.09 -25.99
C ARG A 73 -16.62 -7.76 -27.22
N ALA A 74 -15.89 -8.73 -27.78
CA ALA A 74 -15.08 -8.55 -28.97
C ALA A 74 -15.88 -8.63 -30.29
N PHE A 75 -17.18 -8.97 -30.25
CA PHE A 75 -17.94 -9.31 -31.46
C PHE A 75 -18.19 -8.10 -32.39
N ARG A 76 -17.95 -6.87 -31.94
CA ARG A 76 -18.09 -5.66 -32.76
C ARG A 76 -16.78 -4.87 -32.90
N LEU A 77 -15.68 -5.61 -32.99
CA LEU A 77 -14.36 -5.04 -33.27
C LEU A 77 -14.19 -4.62 -34.74
N MET A 78 -13.18 -3.79 -34.96
CA MET A 78 -12.69 -3.35 -36.25
C MET A 78 -11.15 -3.43 -36.27
N VAL A 79 -10.59 -3.64 -37.46
CA VAL A 79 -9.14 -3.50 -37.70
C VAL A 79 -8.90 -2.24 -38.52
N LEU A 80 -7.99 -1.39 -38.03
CA LEU A 80 -7.58 -0.16 -38.70
C LEU A 80 -6.06 -0.16 -38.91
N LEU A 81 -5.63 0.42 -40.04
CA LEU A 81 -4.24 0.56 -40.41
C LEU A 81 -3.86 2.02 -40.56
N SER A 82 -2.60 2.36 -40.28
CA SER A 82 -2.04 3.69 -40.46
C SER A 82 -0.54 3.66 -40.74
N GLU A 83 -0.03 4.59 -41.54
CA GLU A 83 1.41 4.80 -41.73
C GLU A 83 2.00 5.76 -40.68
N ASP A 84 1.19 6.68 -40.14
CA ASP A 84 1.64 7.79 -39.28
C ASP A 84 1.04 7.80 -37.86
N GLY A 85 0.10 6.89 -37.59
CA GLY A 85 -0.60 6.76 -36.32
C GLY A 85 -1.68 7.82 -36.08
N LYS A 86 -1.94 8.71 -37.06
CA LYS A 86 -2.89 9.82 -36.97
C LYS A 86 -4.08 9.61 -37.92
N GLU A 87 -3.81 9.30 -39.17
CA GLU A 87 -4.82 9.01 -40.19
C GLU A 87 -5.05 7.50 -40.27
N TRP A 88 -6.30 7.08 -40.06
CA TRP A 88 -6.64 5.66 -39.92
C TRP A 88 -7.60 5.21 -41.01
N LYS A 89 -7.25 4.08 -41.65
CA LYS A 89 -8.12 3.40 -42.62
C LYS A 89 -8.67 2.12 -41.99
N THR A 90 -9.98 2.03 -41.85
CA THR A 90 -10.63 0.78 -41.45
C THR A 90 -10.57 -0.22 -42.60
N VAL A 91 -10.01 -1.40 -42.34
CA VAL A 91 -9.85 -2.48 -43.34
C VAL A 91 -10.75 -3.67 -43.06
N TYR A 92 -11.28 -3.78 -41.84
CA TYR A 92 -12.17 -4.87 -41.46
C TYR A 92 -13.21 -4.42 -40.43
N TYR A 93 -14.44 -4.93 -40.60
CA TYR A 93 -15.53 -4.87 -39.63
C TYR A 93 -15.93 -6.29 -39.29
N HIS A 94 -15.89 -6.64 -38.00
CA HIS A 94 -16.36 -7.94 -37.58
C HIS A 94 -17.90 -8.00 -37.65
N ASP A 95 -18.44 -9.14 -38.05
CA ASP A 95 -19.85 -9.33 -38.38
C ASP A 95 -20.74 -9.70 -37.18
N GLY A 96 -20.17 -9.77 -35.98
CA GLY A 96 -20.87 -10.18 -34.77
C GLY A 96 -20.81 -11.67 -34.49
N THR A 97 -20.16 -12.46 -35.35
CA THR A 97 -20.00 -13.90 -35.11
C THR A 97 -19.13 -14.17 -33.89
N LYS A 98 -19.38 -15.30 -33.24
CA LYS A 98 -18.63 -15.70 -32.06
C LYS A 98 -17.32 -16.34 -32.48
N PHE A 99 -16.22 -15.85 -31.92
CA PHE A 99 -14.89 -16.46 -32.07
C PHE A 99 -14.16 -16.51 -30.73
N TYR A 100 -13.29 -17.50 -30.62
CA TYR A 100 -12.38 -17.67 -29.50
C TYR A 100 -10.94 -17.62 -30.02
N GLY A 101 -10.25 -18.75 -30.08
CA GLY A 101 -8.80 -18.79 -30.20
C GLY A 101 -8.27 -19.98 -29.42
N PHE A 102 -7.75 -19.76 -28.22
CA PHE A 102 -7.07 -20.81 -27.45
C PHE A 102 -7.91 -22.07 -27.22
N SER A 103 -9.18 -21.94 -26.81
CA SER A 103 -10.00 -23.09 -26.41
C SER A 103 -10.47 -23.98 -27.55
N ASP A 104 -10.61 -23.44 -28.76
CA ASP A 104 -11.14 -24.13 -29.94
C ASP A 104 -10.15 -24.16 -31.12
N ASN A 105 -8.99 -23.52 -30.96
CA ASN A 105 -7.99 -23.31 -31.98
C ASN A 105 -8.57 -22.63 -33.25
N GLN A 106 -9.50 -21.68 -33.05
CA GLN A 106 -10.15 -20.90 -34.10
C GLN A 106 -10.07 -19.40 -33.78
N PRO A 107 -8.88 -18.76 -33.90
CA PRO A 107 -8.77 -17.31 -33.79
C PRO A 107 -9.45 -16.62 -34.97
N LEU A 108 -9.70 -15.32 -34.84
CA LEU A 108 -10.19 -14.52 -35.96
C LEU A 108 -9.02 -14.14 -36.87
N GLU A 109 -9.02 -14.66 -38.09
CA GLU A 109 -8.06 -14.28 -39.12
C GLU A 109 -8.66 -13.23 -40.07
N VAL A 110 -7.95 -12.11 -40.21
CA VAL A 110 -8.32 -10.99 -41.09
C VAL A 110 -7.28 -10.88 -42.20
N GLU A 111 -7.68 -11.23 -43.41
CA GLU A 111 -6.86 -11.06 -44.63
C GLU A 111 -6.77 -9.58 -45.01
N ILE A 112 -5.55 -9.12 -45.29
CA ILE A 112 -5.21 -7.76 -45.68
C ILE A 112 -4.46 -7.82 -47.00
N ASN A 113 -4.93 -7.09 -48.01
CA ASN A 113 -4.34 -7.13 -49.36
C ASN A 113 -3.03 -6.33 -49.45
N GLU A 114 -1.99 -6.74 -48.70
CA GLU A 114 -0.62 -6.19 -48.71
C GLU A 114 -0.58 -4.66 -48.59
N ILE A 115 -1.31 -4.11 -47.62
CA ILE A 115 -1.39 -2.65 -47.42
C ILE A 115 -0.17 -2.18 -46.62
N GLU A 116 0.56 -1.20 -47.17
CA GLU A 116 1.66 -0.51 -46.48
C GLU A 116 1.16 0.10 -45.16
N THR A 117 1.74 -0.35 -44.05
CA THR A 117 1.27 -0.04 -42.70
C THR A 117 2.45 0.01 -41.73
N ARG A 118 2.41 0.96 -40.80
CA ARG A 118 3.27 0.95 -39.62
C ARG A 118 2.51 0.64 -38.34
N PHE A 119 1.26 1.10 -38.24
CA PHE A 119 0.44 0.90 -37.05
C PHE A 119 -0.79 0.07 -37.37
N VAL A 120 -1.02 -0.98 -36.57
CA VAL A 120 -2.23 -1.80 -36.60
C VAL A 120 -3.03 -1.52 -35.33
N ARG A 121 -4.32 -1.20 -35.46
CA ARG A 121 -5.22 -0.93 -34.33
C ARG A 121 -6.42 -1.86 -34.37
N ILE A 122 -6.72 -2.45 -33.21
CA ILE A 122 -7.98 -3.13 -32.93
C ILE A 122 -8.86 -2.19 -32.11
N GLN A 123 -10.10 -1.98 -32.52
CA GLN A 123 -11.00 -1.02 -31.88
C GLN A 123 -12.43 -1.54 -31.81
N LEU A 124 -13.11 -1.32 -30.68
CA LEU A 124 -14.56 -1.57 -30.59
C LEU A 124 -15.35 -0.37 -31.11
N GLN A 125 -16.56 -0.66 -31.59
CA GLN A 125 -17.53 0.38 -31.98
C GLN A 125 -18.37 0.90 -30.81
N ASP A 126 -18.52 0.08 -29.77
CA ASP A 126 -19.46 0.31 -28.66
C ASP A 126 -18.79 0.91 -27.41
N ASN A 127 -19.59 1.21 -26.38
CA ASN A 127 -19.13 1.63 -25.07
C ASN A 127 -18.95 0.41 -24.15
N ASP A 128 -17.80 -0.24 -24.24
CA ASP A 128 -17.46 -1.46 -23.51
C ASP A 128 -15.97 -1.52 -23.19
N PHE A 129 -15.52 -2.63 -22.60
CA PHE A 129 -14.12 -2.97 -22.40
C PHE A 129 -13.56 -3.68 -23.63
N LEU A 130 -12.41 -3.27 -24.14
CA LEU A 130 -11.59 -4.07 -25.06
C LEU A 130 -10.52 -4.83 -24.28
N HIS A 131 -10.54 -6.15 -24.44
CA HIS A 131 -9.59 -7.09 -23.85
C HIS A 131 -9.47 -8.30 -24.78
N LEU A 132 -8.24 -8.67 -25.15
CA LEU A 132 -7.95 -9.79 -26.04
C LEU A 132 -6.78 -10.58 -25.46
N ASP A 133 -6.62 -11.82 -25.91
CA ASP A 133 -5.53 -12.70 -25.49
C ASP A 133 -4.23 -12.23 -26.17
N GLU A 134 -4.19 -12.29 -27.50
CA GLU A 134 -3.01 -11.97 -28.31
C GLU A 134 -3.41 -11.44 -29.70
N ILE A 135 -2.58 -10.57 -30.28
CA ILE A 135 -2.72 -10.06 -31.65
C ILE A 135 -1.41 -10.29 -32.40
N GLU A 136 -1.50 -10.99 -33.52
CA GLU A 136 -0.38 -11.27 -34.41
C GLU A 136 -0.56 -10.56 -35.74
N VAL A 137 0.53 -10.04 -36.30
CA VAL A 137 0.55 -9.33 -37.58
C VAL A 137 1.55 -10.00 -38.50
N PHE A 138 1.16 -10.31 -39.74
CA PHE A 138 2.03 -11.00 -40.70
C PHE A 138 2.15 -10.21 -42.00
N GLY A 139 3.33 -10.31 -42.63
CA GLY A 139 3.62 -9.75 -43.95
C GLY A 139 3.75 -10.83 -45.03
N PRO A 140 3.83 -10.45 -46.32
CA PRO A 140 3.87 -11.40 -47.44
C PRO A 140 5.22 -12.11 -47.63
N HIS A 141 6.32 -11.55 -47.12
CA HIS A 141 7.67 -12.08 -47.37
C HIS A 141 8.09 -13.21 -46.43
N GLU A 142 7.70 -13.13 -45.16
CA GLU A 142 7.96 -14.14 -44.13
C GLU A 142 6.65 -14.50 -43.42
N PRO A 143 5.78 -15.32 -44.03
CA PRO A 143 4.40 -15.52 -43.57
C PRO A 143 4.27 -16.19 -42.19
N ALA A 144 5.36 -16.76 -41.65
CA ALA A 144 5.40 -17.34 -40.30
C ALA A 144 5.93 -16.38 -39.23
N LYS A 145 6.44 -15.20 -39.61
CA LYS A 145 7.01 -14.23 -38.68
C LYS A 145 5.92 -13.25 -38.22
N ASN A 146 5.60 -13.30 -36.92
CA ASN A 146 4.75 -12.28 -36.30
C ASN A 146 5.53 -10.96 -36.19
N LEU A 147 5.15 -9.97 -36.99
CA LEU A 147 5.71 -8.62 -37.03
C LEU A 147 5.39 -7.82 -35.77
N ALA A 148 4.30 -8.13 -35.05
CA ALA A 148 3.90 -7.45 -33.82
C ALA A 148 4.60 -8.00 -32.57
N LEU A 149 5.20 -9.19 -32.64
CA LEU A 149 5.80 -9.87 -31.48
C LEU A 149 6.82 -8.96 -30.79
N ASN A 150 6.56 -8.64 -29.52
CA ASN A 150 7.37 -7.76 -28.65
C ASN A 150 7.59 -6.34 -29.21
N GLN A 151 6.74 -5.87 -30.12
CA GLN A 151 6.79 -4.50 -30.59
C GLN A 151 6.11 -3.53 -29.61
N PRO A 152 6.45 -2.23 -29.66
CA PRO A 152 5.80 -1.22 -28.84
C PRO A 152 4.29 -1.17 -29.08
N ALA A 153 3.51 -1.45 -28.03
CA ALA A 153 2.06 -1.37 -28.05
C ALA A 153 1.54 -0.23 -27.16
N ASN A 154 0.29 0.16 -27.38
CA ASN A 154 -0.44 1.10 -26.53
C ASN A 154 -1.94 0.84 -26.61
N GLN A 155 -2.68 1.32 -25.62
CA GLN A 155 -4.13 1.26 -25.61
C GLN A 155 -4.75 2.55 -25.10
N SER A 156 -6.07 2.62 -25.18
CA SER A 156 -6.83 3.85 -24.94
C SER A 156 -7.03 4.22 -23.46
N SER A 157 -6.95 3.25 -22.55
CA SER A 157 -7.14 3.41 -21.10
C SER A 157 -6.68 2.15 -20.37
N ILE A 158 -6.51 2.19 -19.05
CA ILE A 158 -6.26 1.03 -18.19
C ILE A 158 -7.49 0.75 -17.34
N SER A 159 -7.72 -0.51 -16.98
CA SER A 159 -8.78 -0.90 -16.03
C SER A 159 -8.18 -1.50 -14.77
N GLN A 160 -9.02 -1.75 -13.75
CA GLN A 160 -8.64 -2.50 -12.56
C GLN A 160 -8.16 -3.95 -12.84
N TRP A 161 -8.34 -4.47 -14.07
CA TRP A 161 -7.85 -5.79 -14.49
C TRP A 161 -6.61 -5.70 -15.38
N SER A 162 -6.09 -4.49 -15.63
CA SER A 162 -4.84 -4.29 -16.33
C SER A 162 -3.68 -4.82 -15.49
N ALA A 163 -2.73 -5.47 -16.15
CA ALA A 163 -1.54 -6.00 -15.52
C ALA A 163 -0.34 -5.65 -16.41
N GLY A 164 0.49 -4.71 -15.96
CA GLY A 164 1.68 -4.30 -16.68
C GLY A 164 2.57 -5.51 -16.96
N LYS A 165 2.81 -5.80 -18.24
CA LYS A 165 3.87 -6.71 -18.65
C LYS A 165 5.20 -6.00 -18.52
N ASP A 166 6.26 -6.76 -18.23
CA ASP A 166 7.66 -6.31 -18.18
C ASP A 166 8.19 -5.88 -19.56
N SER A 167 7.49 -4.96 -20.23
CA SER A 167 8.10 -4.12 -21.25
C SER A 167 8.69 -2.92 -20.51
N VAL A 168 10.02 -2.92 -20.40
CA VAL A 168 10.81 -1.83 -19.84
C VAL A 168 10.37 -0.55 -20.53
N GLN A 169 9.60 0.29 -19.84
CA GLN A 169 9.43 1.66 -20.29
C GLN A 169 10.83 2.25 -20.38
N SER A 170 11.21 2.85 -21.51
CA SER A 170 12.45 3.60 -21.55
C SER A 170 12.28 4.81 -20.63
N ILE A 171 12.88 4.75 -19.44
CA ILE A 171 12.85 5.83 -18.46
C ILE A 171 13.50 7.06 -19.11
N ASP A 172 12.78 8.18 -19.09
CA ASP A 172 13.33 9.47 -19.51
C ASP A 172 14.25 10.00 -18.40
N TRP A 173 15.49 9.52 -18.40
CA TRP A 173 16.49 9.86 -17.38
C TRP A 173 16.71 11.36 -17.25
N ARG A 174 16.71 12.09 -18.38
CA ARG A 174 16.87 13.54 -18.37
C ARG A 174 15.73 14.20 -17.61
N LYS A 175 14.48 13.85 -17.93
CA LYS A 175 13.32 14.40 -17.22
C LYS A 175 13.39 14.10 -15.72
N ARG A 176 13.73 12.87 -15.33
CA ARG A 176 13.85 12.48 -13.93
C ARG A 176 14.92 13.27 -13.19
N VAL A 177 16.10 13.45 -13.78
CA VAL A 177 17.17 14.28 -13.19
C VAL A 177 16.70 15.72 -12.99
N VAL A 178 15.99 16.33 -13.96
CA VAL A 178 15.44 17.68 -13.80
C VAL A 178 14.48 17.77 -12.60
N GLU A 179 13.56 16.82 -12.46
CA GLU A 179 12.59 16.79 -11.35
C GLU A 179 13.30 16.66 -9.99
N ILE A 180 14.32 15.81 -9.90
CA ILE A 180 15.15 15.63 -8.69
C ILE A 180 15.90 16.93 -8.34
N LEU A 181 16.47 17.62 -9.33
CA LEU A 181 17.19 18.88 -9.10
C LEU A 181 16.25 20.01 -8.65
N VAL A 182 15.03 20.07 -9.18
CA VAL A 182 14.00 21.02 -8.71
C VAL A 182 13.68 20.75 -7.24
N HIS A 183 13.45 19.49 -6.87
CA HIS A 183 13.19 19.12 -5.47
C HIS A 183 14.39 19.41 -4.56
N SER A 184 15.61 19.11 -5.02
CA SER A 184 16.85 19.37 -4.29
C SER A 184 17.05 20.86 -3.98
N ARG A 185 16.69 21.77 -4.89
CA ARG A 185 16.68 23.22 -4.60
C ARG A 185 15.69 23.59 -3.48
N GLY A 186 14.54 22.92 -3.44
CA GLY A 186 13.59 23.05 -2.33
C GLY A 186 14.20 22.62 -0.99
N LEU A 187 14.88 21.48 -0.96
CA LEU A 187 15.59 21.01 0.25
C LEU A 187 16.70 21.98 0.68
N VAL A 188 17.46 22.54 -0.26
CA VAL A 188 18.47 23.57 0.03
C VAL A 188 17.83 24.82 0.64
N ALA A 189 16.67 25.25 0.15
CA ALA A 189 15.95 26.38 0.72
C ALA A 189 15.48 26.08 2.15
N ASP A 190 14.93 24.88 2.39
CA ASP A 190 14.49 24.43 3.72
C ASP A 190 15.65 24.38 4.73
N LEU A 191 16.82 23.85 4.32
CA LEU A 191 18.03 23.82 5.15
C LEU A 191 18.51 25.24 5.50
N LYS A 192 18.46 26.16 4.53
CA LYS A 192 18.81 27.57 4.73
C LYS A 192 17.85 28.27 5.68
N GLU A 193 16.54 28.05 5.54
CA GLU A 193 15.51 28.56 6.47
C GLU A 193 15.73 28.03 7.89
N SER A 194 16.24 26.80 8.00
CA SER A 194 16.62 26.17 9.26
C SER A 194 17.97 26.66 9.82
N GLY A 195 18.62 27.62 9.14
CA GLY A 195 19.85 28.27 9.61
C GLY A 195 21.16 27.56 9.27
N LEU A 196 21.14 26.55 8.40
CA LEU A 196 22.37 25.88 7.96
C LEU A 196 23.09 26.64 6.83
N ASP A 197 24.42 26.51 6.78
CA ASP A 197 25.20 26.91 5.60
C ASP A 197 24.99 25.89 4.47
N VAL A 198 24.52 26.41 3.33
CA VAL A 198 24.14 25.63 2.16
C VAL A 198 24.91 26.05 0.90
N GLY A 199 25.98 26.85 1.04
CA GLY A 199 26.74 27.35 -0.10
C GLY A 199 27.28 26.24 -1.01
N GLN A 200 27.83 25.19 -0.40
CA GLN A 200 28.34 24.02 -1.12
C GLN A 200 27.20 23.20 -1.75
N ASP A 201 26.09 23.01 -1.04
CA ASP A 201 24.94 22.25 -1.54
C ASP A 201 24.34 22.89 -2.79
N LEU A 202 24.13 24.20 -2.74
CA LEU A 202 23.61 24.96 -3.87
C LEU A 202 24.58 24.90 -5.05
N PHE A 203 25.88 25.00 -4.79
CA PHE A 203 26.89 24.84 -5.83
C PHE A 203 26.81 23.47 -6.51
N GLU A 204 26.69 22.38 -5.76
CA GLU A 204 26.58 21.01 -6.31
C GLU A 204 25.32 20.82 -7.15
N VAL A 205 24.17 21.34 -6.70
CA VAL A 205 22.90 21.30 -7.45
C VAL A 205 23.03 22.08 -8.77
N GLU A 206 23.58 23.29 -8.75
CA GLU A 206 23.74 24.10 -9.95
C GLU A 206 24.83 23.57 -10.90
N GLU A 207 25.90 22.97 -10.36
CA GLU A 207 26.92 22.30 -11.17
C GLU A 207 26.31 21.11 -11.93
N MET A 208 25.47 20.31 -11.28
CA MET A 208 24.77 19.20 -11.93
C MET A 208 23.76 19.68 -12.98
N GLN A 209 23.03 20.77 -12.71
CA GLN A 209 22.16 21.40 -13.71
C GLN A 209 22.95 21.87 -14.93
N ALA A 210 24.08 22.55 -14.72
CA ALA A 210 24.90 23.05 -15.82
C ALA A 210 25.48 21.92 -16.69
N LYS A 211 25.88 20.79 -16.07
CA LYS A 211 26.29 19.57 -16.80
C LYS A 211 25.14 19.03 -17.63
N LEU A 212 23.94 18.90 -17.03
CA LEU A 212 22.74 18.42 -17.71
C LEU A 212 22.38 19.31 -18.92
N ASP A 213 22.47 20.63 -18.79
CA ASP A 213 22.15 21.57 -19.86
C ASP A 213 23.16 21.56 -21.02
N ALA A 214 24.42 21.20 -20.74
CA ALA A 214 25.48 21.07 -21.74
C ALA A 214 25.44 19.73 -22.49
N GLU A 215 24.92 18.66 -21.88
CA GLU A 215 24.88 17.32 -22.47
C GLU A 215 23.68 17.13 -23.43
N PRO A 216 23.90 16.51 -24.61
CA PRO A 216 22.81 16.11 -25.49
C PRO A 216 21.82 15.18 -24.76
N PRO A 217 20.49 15.31 -24.96
CA PRO A 217 19.50 14.49 -24.24
C PRO A 217 19.69 12.97 -24.32
N ARG A 218 20.30 12.47 -25.40
CA ARG A 218 20.55 11.03 -25.60
C ARG A 218 21.72 10.49 -24.78
N GLU A 219 22.54 11.35 -24.18
CA GLU A 219 23.71 10.96 -23.40
C GLU A 219 23.43 10.89 -21.90
N VAL A 220 22.30 11.48 -21.45
CA VAL A 220 21.86 11.41 -20.05
C VAL A 220 21.33 10.02 -19.74
N GLY A 221 21.90 9.37 -18.74
CA GLY A 221 21.59 7.99 -18.39
C GLY A 221 21.30 7.76 -16.91
N GLU A 222 21.17 6.48 -16.58
CA GLU A 222 20.95 5.98 -15.22
C GLU A 222 22.00 6.47 -14.21
N LYS A 223 23.25 6.65 -14.63
CA LYS A 223 24.33 7.14 -13.77
C LYS A 223 24.06 8.58 -13.28
N ASP A 224 23.54 9.45 -14.15
CA ASP A 224 23.22 10.84 -13.81
C ASP A 224 22.01 10.90 -12.89
N TYR A 225 21.03 10.03 -13.13
CA TYR A 225 19.89 9.82 -12.24
C TYR A 225 20.33 9.42 -10.82
N PHE A 226 21.21 8.42 -10.68
CA PHE A 226 21.73 8.04 -9.37
C PHE A 226 22.55 9.15 -8.72
N ALA A 227 23.39 9.86 -9.48
CA ALA A 227 24.14 10.99 -8.93
C ALA A 227 23.20 12.05 -8.34
N ALA A 228 22.12 12.39 -9.04
CA ALA A 228 21.10 13.33 -8.58
C ALA A 228 20.37 12.83 -7.32
N LEU A 229 20.00 11.54 -7.26
CA LEU A 229 19.32 10.97 -6.09
C LEU A 229 20.23 10.88 -4.86
N TRP A 230 21.52 10.60 -5.04
CA TRP A 230 22.48 10.62 -3.94
C TRP A 230 22.65 12.03 -3.36
N LEU A 231 22.66 13.06 -4.22
CA LEU A 231 22.62 14.46 -3.78
C LEU A 231 21.30 14.78 -3.04
N GLN A 232 20.14 14.41 -3.60
CA GLN A 232 18.86 14.61 -2.92
C GLN A 232 18.82 13.92 -1.55
N ARG A 233 19.34 12.69 -1.46
CA ARG A 233 19.44 11.93 -0.21
C ARG A 233 20.33 12.64 0.80
N SER A 234 21.50 13.13 0.41
CA SER A 234 22.40 13.83 1.34
C SER A 234 21.75 15.10 1.90
N LEU A 235 21.08 15.88 1.06
CA LEU A 235 20.33 17.08 1.47
C LEU A 235 19.19 16.74 2.44
N THR A 236 18.44 15.68 2.13
CA THR A 236 17.36 15.17 2.98
C THR A 236 17.90 14.82 4.37
N LEU A 237 18.97 14.02 4.44
CA LEU A 237 19.53 13.55 5.72
C LEU A 237 20.20 14.65 6.57
N ARG A 238 20.51 15.82 5.99
CA ARG A 238 21.03 16.98 6.71
C ARG A 238 19.96 17.79 7.45
N ASN A 239 18.68 17.45 7.32
CA ASN A 239 17.61 18.16 7.99
C ASN A 239 17.82 18.12 9.53
N PRO A 240 17.82 19.27 10.23
CA PRO A 240 18.10 19.32 11.67
C PRO A 240 17.04 18.65 12.54
N LEU A 241 15.86 18.30 11.98
CA LEU A 241 14.86 17.46 12.66
C LEU A 241 15.30 15.99 12.79
N LEU A 242 16.36 15.58 12.10
CA LEU A 242 17.01 14.29 12.26
C LEU A 242 18.16 14.39 13.26
N ASP A 243 17.86 14.86 14.48
CA ASP A 243 18.81 15.05 15.58
C ASP A 243 19.03 13.78 16.43
N PHE A 244 18.71 12.62 15.86
CA PHE A 244 18.86 11.29 16.46
C PHE A 244 19.65 10.37 15.53
N ASP A 245 20.29 9.35 16.09
CA ASP A 245 21.20 8.44 15.37
C ASP A 245 20.59 7.07 15.05
N SER A 246 19.43 6.77 15.63
CA SER A 246 18.86 5.43 15.67
C SER A 246 17.34 5.44 15.48
N ILE A 247 16.82 4.41 14.78
CA ILE A 247 15.38 4.21 14.55
C ILE A 247 14.98 2.82 15.03
N LEU A 248 14.02 2.73 15.95
CA LEU A 248 13.36 1.48 16.30
C LEU A 248 12.30 1.14 15.24
N PHE A 249 12.32 -0.09 14.72
CA PHE A 249 11.31 -0.57 13.78
C PHE A 249 10.98 -2.05 14.00
N VAL A 250 9.83 -2.47 13.47
CA VAL A 250 9.44 -3.89 13.42
C VAL A 250 9.52 -4.37 11.99
N LYS A 251 10.18 -5.51 11.78
CA LYS A 251 9.99 -6.29 10.56
C LYS A 251 8.82 -7.21 10.80
N ARG A 252 7.65 -6.88 10.24
CA ARG A 252 6.43 -7.68 10.42
C ARG A 252 6.33 -8.74 9.30
N VAL A 253 5.94 -9.94 9.67
CA VAL A 253 5.39 -10.92 8.72
C VAL A 253 3.87 -10.77 8.76
N PRO A 254 3.21 -10.37 7.66
CA PRO A 254 1.75 -10.27 7.63
C PRO A 254 1.11 -11.61 7.99
N GLY A 255 -0.03 -11.56 8.67
CA GLY A 255 -0.83 -12.76 8.95
C GLY A 255 -1.31 -13.43 7.67
N SER A 256 -1.79 -14.67 7.77
CA SER A 256 -2.30 -15.44 6.62
C SER A 256 -3.62 -14.90 6.05
N TYR A 257 -4.27 -13.95 6.74
CA TYR A 257 -5.51 -13.33 6.29
C TYR A 257 -5.34 -11.81 6.08
N SER A 258 -5.67 -11.33 4.88
CA SER A 258 -5.59 -9.90 4.53
C SER A 258 -6.95 -9.23 4.71
N HIS A 259 -7.12 -8.52 5.84
CA HIS A 259 -8.33 -7.75 6.16
C HIS A 259 -8.06 -6.80 7.32
N MET A 260 -8.67 -5.62 7.33
CA MET A 260 -8.34 -4.59 8.32
C MET A 260 -8.60 -5.05 9.76
N SER A 261 -9.67 -5.82 9.98
CA SER A 261 -10.02 -6.38 11.29
C SER A 261 -9.13 -7.54 11.73
N ASP A 262 -8.83 -8.48 10.82
CA ASP A 262 -8.30 -9.80 11.18
C ASP A 262 -6.79 -9.85 11.37
N GLN A 263 -6.08 -8.84 10.87
CA GLN A 263 -4.62 -8.80 10.90
C GLN A 263 -3.99 -8.79 12.30
N TYR A 264 -4.81 -8.61 13.34
CA TYR A 264 -4.39 -8.50 14.74
C TYR A 264 -4.82 -9.70 15.59
N TYR A 265 -5.26 -10.80 14.99
CA TYR A 265 -5.51 -12.04 15.71
C TYR A 265 -4.31 -12.99 15.61
N GLY A 266 -3.82 -13.46 16.74
CA GLY A 266 -2.62 -14.30 16.77
C GLY A 266 -2.80 -15.68 16.12
N TRP A 267 -4.03 -16.18 15.99
CA TRP A 267 -4.32 -17.41 15.23
C TRP A 267 -4.13 -17.29 13.71
N TRP A 268 -4.03 -16.05 13.18
CA TRP A 268 -3.60 -15.81 11.80
C TRP A 268 -2.11 -15.50 11.69
N SER A 269 -1.36 -15.58 12.80
CA SER A 269 0.07 -15.27 12.80
C SER A 269 0.85 -16.20 11.89
N ARG A 270 1.88 -15.63 11.27
CA ARG A 270 2.90 -16.35 10.54
C ARG A 270 4.24 -16.15 11.25
N PRO A 271 5.12 -17.16 11.21
CA PRO A 271 6.36 -17.08 11.95
C PRO A 271 7.34 -16.11 11.32
N GLY A 272 8.06 -15.37 12.16
CA GLY A 272 9.21 -14.56 11.78
C GLY A 272 9.02 -13.07 12.01
N GLY A 273 9.95 -12.29 11.46
CA GLY A 273 10.07 -10.88 11.78
C GLY A 273 10.90 -10.66 13.03
N GLY A 274 10.71 -9.50 13.67
CA GLY A 274 11.42 -9.14 14.89
C GLY A 274 11.40 -7.63 15.14
N LEU A 275 11.97 -7.25 16.28
CA LEU A 275 12.20 -5.86 16.67
C LEU A 275 13.66 -5.51 16.42
N TYR A 276 13.88 -4.37 15.78
CA TYR A 276 15.20 -3.97 15.31
C TYR A 276 15.49 -2.50 15.58
N ILE A 277 16.76 -2.19 15.80
CA ILE A 277 17.28 -0.82 15.83
C ILE A 277 18.16 -0.62 14.61
N LEU A 278 17.82 0.38 13.78
CA LEU A 278 18.65 0.86 12.69
C LEU A 278 19.53 2.00 13.21
N ARG A 279 20.83 1.76 13.35
CA ARG A 279 21.83 2.75 13.78
C ARG A 279 22.58 3.36 12.61
N ASP A 280 23.08 4.57 12.82
CA ASP A 280 23.91 5.30 11.87
C ASP A 280 23.22 5.44 10.50
N PHE A 281 21.89 5.61 10.48
CA PHE A 281 21.08 5.60 9.26
C PHE A 281 21.37 6.77 8.31
N GLN A 282 21.97 7.84 8.84
CA GLN A 282 22.44 9.00 8.10
C GLN A 282 23.78 8.75 7.38
N SER A 283 24.48 7.65 7.69
CA SER A 283 25.76 7.30 7.07
C SER A 283 25.60 6.37 5.86
N ASP A 284 26.70 6.14 5.14
CA ASP A 284 26.79 5.13 4.07
C ASP A 284 27.02 3.70 4.61
N SER A 285 26.95 3.49 5.93
CA SER A 285 27.16 2.20 6.58
C SER A 285 26.21 1.98 7.75
N PRO A 286 24.88 2.03 7.51
CA PRO A 286 23.91 1.79 8.56
C PRO A 286 23.99 0.36 9.10
N ARG A 287 23.62 0.18 10.37
CA ARG A 287 23.67 -1.13 11.04
C ARG A 287 22.30 -1.48 11.60
N VAL A 288 21.87 -2.71 11.37
CA VAL A 288 20.61 -3.24 11.90
C VAL A 288 20.92 -4.21 13.03
N GLU A 289 20.42 -3.90 14.22
CA GLU A 289 20.57 -4.69 15.44
C GLU A 289 19.23 -5.34 15.79
N CYS A 290 19.19 -6.66 16.01
CA CYS A 290 18.00 -7.36 16.47
C CYS A 290 17.93 -7.28 18.00
N ILE A 291 16.84 -6.75 18.55
CA ILE A 291 16.66 -6.63 20.01
C ILE A 291 15.66 -7.66 20.57
N SER A 292 15.09 -8.49 19.70
CA SER A 292 14.12 -9.53 20.08
C SER A 292 14.71 -10.94 20.10
N GLU A 293 16.04 -11.10 20.15
CA GLU A 293 16.72 -12.41 20.07
C GLU A 293 16.34 -13.39 21.21
N ARG A 294 15.88 -12.86 22.35
CA ARG A 294 15.41 -13.68 23.49
C ARG A 294 14.09 -14.41 23.22
N PHE A 295 13.32 -13.97 22.23
CA PHE A 295 12.10 -14.65 21.79
C PHE A 295 12.48 -15.76 20.81
N THR A 296 12.96 -16.88 21.35
CA THR A 296 13.47 -18.00 20.55
C THR A 296 12.37 -18.88 19.97
N GLU A 297 11.14 -18.75 20.47
CA GLU A 297 9.99 -19.48 19.95
C GLU A 297 9.48 -18.84 18.66
N SER A 298 8.95 -19.70 17.78
CA SER A 298 8.26 -19.26 16.57
C SER A 298 7.09 -18.35 16.94
N GLY A 299 7.06 -17.13 16.41
CA GLY A 299 6.06 -16.14 16.78
C GLY A 299 6.00 -14.95 15.82
N SER A 300 5.19 -13.96 16.21
CA SER A 300 4.93 -12.75 15.43
C SER A 300 4.97 -11.53 16.34
N PHE A 301 5.51 -10.42 15.84
CA PHE A 301 5.65 -9.14 16.56
C PHE A 301 4.77 -8.06 15.92
N LEU A 302 4.15 -7.24 16.77
CA LEU A 302 3.33 -6.12 16.35
C LEU A 302 3.69 -4.83 17.10
N ARG A 303 3.68 -3.73 16.34
CA ARG A 303 3.45 -2.36 16.83
C ARG A 303 4.33 -1.94 18.02
N PRO A 304 5.67 -1.92 17.88
CA PRO A 304 6.54 -1.44 18.95
C PRO A 304 6.36 0.06 19.18
N MET A 305 6.59 0.49 20.42
CA MET A 305 6.57 1.88 20.86
C MET A 305 7.65 2.10 21.91
N LEU A 306 8.41 3.20 21.79
CA LEU A 306 9.37 3.63 22.81
C LEU A 306 8.65 4.24 24.02
N SER A 307 9.19 4.04 25.22
CA SER A 307 8.87 4.90 26.36
C SER A 307 9.32 6.35 26.09
N TYR A 308 8.75 7.33 26.80
CA TYR A 308 9.08 8.75 26.58
C TYR A 308 10.56 9.08 26.83
N ASP A 309 11.21 8.36 27.73
CA ASP A 309 12.66 8.45 28.00
C ASP A 309 13.51 7.56 27.09
N ALA A 310 12.86 6.84 26.17
CA ALA A 310 13.45 5.87 25.25
C ALA A 310 14.29 4.77 25.94
N ASN A 311 14.03 4.41 27.21
CA ASN A 311 14.74 3.32 27.86
C ASN A 311 14.09 1.94 27.63
N LYS A 312 12.80 1.93 27.28
CA LYS A 312 12.01 0.71 27.13
C LYS A 312 11.25 0.66 25.80
N VAL A 313 10.90 -0.57 25.41
CA VAL A 313 10.04 -0.87 24.27
C VAL A 313 8.79 -1.60 24.75
N LEU A 314 7.62 -1.06 24.42
CA LEU A 314 6.32 -1.72 24.53
C LEU A 314 5.96 -2.31 23.17
N PHE A 315 5.51 -3.57 23.11
CA PHE A 315 5.15 -4.25 21.87
C PHE A 315 4.15 -5.37 22.12
N ALA A 316 3.55 -5.91 21.06
CA ALA A 316 2.75 -7.12 21.13
C ALA A 316 3.49 -8.31 20.51
N TRP A 317 3.39 -9.48 21.15
CA TRP A 317 3.91 -10.73 20.63
C TRP A 317 2.94 -11.88 20.88
N CYS A 318 2.87 -12.81 19.94
CA CYS A 318 2.21 -14.11 20.10
C CYS A 318 3.11 -15.22 19.58
N LYS A 319 2.94 -16.41 20.14
CA LYS A 319 3.51 -17.63 19.61
C LYS A 319 2.71 -18.11 18.41
N GLN A 320 3.42 -18.60 17.40
CA GLN A 320 2.83 -19.15 16.20
C GLN A 320 2.70 -20.67 16.33
N TYR A 321 1.51 -21.19 16.06
CA TYR A 321 1.22 -22.62 16.04
C TYR A 321 0.91 -23.09 14.60
N PRO A 322 1.70 -24.02 14.04
CA PRO A 322 1.42 -24.59 12.72
C PRO A 322 0.03 -25.24 12.67
N GLY A 323 -0.74 -24.95 11.62
CA GLY A 323 -2.10 -25.48 11.44
C GLY A 323 -3.20 -24.78 12.24
N LEU A 324 -2.87 -23.87 13.18
CA LEU A 324 -3.90 -23.16 13.96
C LEU A 324 -4.80 -22.28 13.06
N ALA A 325 -4.25 -21.73 11.97
CA ALA A 325 -5.04 -21.01 10.97
C ALA A 325 -6.18 -21.89 10.40
N ASP A 326 -5.97 -23.20 10.31
CA ASP A 326 -6.93 -24.16 9.74
C ASP A 326 -7.89 -24.76 10.79
N GLU A 327 -7.77 -24.38 12.06
CA GLU A 327 -8.66 -24.87 13.14
C GLU A 327 -10.14 -24.62 12.80
N PRO A 328 -10.98 -25.67 12.68
CA PRO A 328 -12.35 -25.51 12.22
C PRO A 328 -13.27 -24.74 13.17
N ASP A 329 -12.97 -24.71 14.47
CA ASP A 329 -13.79 -23.99 15.45
C ASP A 329 -12.92 -23.16 16.41
N LYS A 330 -12.65 -21.92 16.01
CA LYS A 330 -11.95 -20.91 16.81
C LYS A 330 -12.90 -20.10 17.71
N LEU A 331 -14.22 -20.33 17.65
CA LEU A 331 -15.15 -19.73 18.64
C LEU A 331 -15.00 -20.40 19.99
N ASN A 332 -14.72 -21.70 19.99
CA ASN A 332 -14.31 -22.40 21.18
C ASN A 332 -12.84 -22.07 21.51
N LYS A 333 -12.64 -21.15 22.46
CA LYS A 333 -11.30 -20.75 22.93
C LYS A 333 -10.48 -21.92 23.50
N ASP A 334 -11.07 -23.06 23.86
CA ASP A 334 -10.33 -24.26 24.27
C ASP A 334 -9.54 -24.89 23.13
N ASN A 335 -9.93 -24.64 21.88
CA ASN A 335 -9.19 -25.10 20.71
C ASN A 335 -7.96 -24.22 20.41
N ILE A 336 -7.77 -23.12 21.15
CA ILE A 336 -6.73 -22.13 20.91
C ILE A 336 -5.82 -22.01 22.15
N PRO A 337 -4.50 -22.23 22.01
CA PRO A 337 -3.54 -21.97 23.09
C PRO A 337 -3.55 -20.49 23.51
N GLU A 338 -3.38 -20.21 24.80
CA GLU A 338 -3.38 -18.83 25.31
C GLU A 338 -2.27 -17.97 24.73
N ASP A 339 -1.08 -18.54 24.54
CA ASP A 339 0.08 -17.87 23.95
C ASP A 339 -0.04 -17.71 22.43
N ALA A 340 -1.08 -18.28 21.81
CA ALA A 340 -1.42 -18.01 20.41
C ALA A 340 -2.18 -16.70 20.21
N PHE A 341 -2.60 -16.03 21.29
CA PHE A 341 -3.14 -14.68 21.26
C PHE A 341 -2.01 -13.66 21.43
N TYR A 342 -2.16 -12.46 20.86
CA TYR A 342 -1.22 -11.37 21.11
C TYR A 342 -1.30 -10.91 22.57
N HIS A 343 -0.13 -10.83 23.22
CA HIS A 343 0.03 -10.23 24.53
C HIS A 343 0.95 -9.03 24.45
N LEU A 344 0.71 -8.04 25.31
CA LEU A 344 1.63 -6.92 25.47
C LEU A 344 2.84 -7.33 26.31
N TYR A 345 4.01 -6.91 25.85
CA TYR A 345 5.28 -7.07 26.52
C TYR A 345 5.98 -5.72 26.63
N GLU A 346 6.75 -5.55 27.69
CA GLU A 346 7.70 -4.45 27.88
C GLU A 346 9.10 -5.05 28.06
N MET A 347 10.13 -4.42 27.48
CA MET A 347 11.54 -4.81 27.70
C MET A 347 12.48 -3.61 27.58
N ASP A 348 13.71 -3.75 28.05
CA ASP A 348 14.76 -2.74 27.87
C ASP A 348 15.23 -2.71 26.41
N LEU A 349 15.81 -1.58 25.96
CA LEU A 349 16.23 -1.42 24.56
C LEU A 349 17.29 -2.41 24.08
N ASP A 350 18.10 -2.97 24.99
CA ASP A 350 19.09 -3.99 24.67
C ASP A 350 18.47 -5.41 24.56
N GLY A 351 17.14 -5.50 24.64
CA GLY A 351 16.40 -6.76 24.61
C GLY A 351 16.43 -7.52 25.92
N SER A 352 16.97 -6.94 27.00
CA SER A 352 16.95 -7.56 28.33
C SER A 352 15.65 -7.29 29.08
N ASN A 353 15.44 -8.05 30.16
CA ASN A 353 14.30 -7.93 31.08
C ASN A 353 12.90 -7.93 30.42
N PRO A 354 12.59 -8.83 29.47
CA PRO A 354 11.25 -8.92 28.90
C PRO A 354 10.22 -9.29 29.96
N ARG A 355 9.12 -8.55 30.00
CA ARG A 355 8.00 -8.71 30.93
C ARG A 355 6.69 -8.71 30.18
N GLN A 356 5.94 -9.81 30.30
CA GLN A 356 4.56 -9.89 29.81
C GLN A 356 3.64 -9.07 30.73
N LEU A 357 2.76 -8.26 30.14
CA LEU A 357 1.84 -7.36 30.86
C LEU A 357 0.39 -7.86 30.86
N THR A 358 0.00 -8.63 29.84
CA THR A 358 -1.38 -9.11 29.66
C THR A 358 -1.43 -10.63 29.61
N HIS A 359 -2.54 -11.22 30.06
CA HIS A 359 -2.72 -12.68 30.18
C HIS A 359 -4.16 -13.11 29.88
N GLY A 360 -4.36 -14.33 29.39
CA GLY A 360 -5.66 -14.89 29.02
C GLY A 360 -5.93 -14.87 27.52
N LYS A 361 -6.98 -15.57 27.09
CA LYS A 361 -7.31 -15.87 25.69
C LYS A 361 -8.00 -14.67 25.00
N TYR A 362 -7.24 -13.58 24.85
CA TYR A 362 -7.64 -12.33 24.21
C TYR A 362 -6.44 -11.70 23.49
N ASP A 363 -6.63 -11.19 22.28
CA ASP A 363 -5.59 -10.43 21.59
C ASP A 363 -5.49 -9.02 22.19
N ASN A 364 -4.30 -8.65 22.65
CA ASN A 364 -3.94 -7.36 23.24
C ASN A 364 -2.77 -6.77 22.43
N PHE A 365 -2.96 -5.61 21.82
CA PHE A 365 -1.99 -5.05 20.89
C PHE A 365 -2.06 -3.52 20.77
N ASP A 366 -1.12 -2.95 20.01
CA ASP A 366 -1.05 -1.52 19.69
C ASP A 366 -0.95 -0.59 20.93
N GLY A 367 -0.20 -1.03 21.94
CA GLY A 367 -0.02 -0.29 23.18
C GLY A 367 0.69 1.07 23.02
N ARG A 368 0.31 2.05 23.85
CA ARG A 368 0.93 3.39 23.97
C ARG A 368 1.11 3.75 25.44
N TYR A 369 2.25 4.34 25.77
CA TYR A 369 2.44 5.01 27.05
C TYR A 369 1.62 6.29 27.10
N LEU A 370 0.92 6.50 28.20
CA LEU A 370 0.21 7.73 28.52
C LEU A 370 1.14 8.66 29.33
N PRO A 371 0.95 9.99 29.26
CA PRO A 371 1.76 10.94 30.03
C PRO A 371 1.70 10.75 31.55
N ASP A 372 0.65 10.12 32.08
CA ASP A 372 0.49 9.80 33.49
C ASP A 372 1.15 8.46 33.90
N GLY A 373 1.83 7.80 32.96
CA GLY A 373 2.53 6.53 33.17
C GLY A 373 1.69 5.28 32.92
N ARG A 374 0.37 5.41 32.72
CA ARG A 374 -0.49 4.28 32.33
C ARG A 374 -0.20 3.83 30.89
N ILE A 375 -0.73 2.67 30.53
CA ILE A 375 -0.66 2.12 29.18
C ILE A 375 -2.08 2.02 28.62
N VAL A 376 -2.31 2.58 27.43
CA VAL A 376 -3.53 2.36 26.64
C VAL A 376 -3.25 1.39 25.50
N PHE A 377 -4.20 0.53 25.16
CA PHE A 377 -4.05 -0.49 24.12
C PHE A 377 -5.41 -0.98 23.58
N LEU A 378 -5.39 -1.78 22.52
CA LEU A 378 -6.57 -2.44 21.97
C LEU A 378 -6.68 -3.87 22.49
N SER A 379 -7.90 -4.29 22.84
CA SER A 379 -8.15 -5.65 23.33
C SER A 379 -9.50 -6.21 22.92
N THR A 380 -9.55 -7.51 22.62
CA THR A 380 -10.81 -8.26 22.41
C THR A 380 -11.59 -8.51 23.71
N ARG A 381 -11.02 -8.15 24.87
CA ARG A 381 -11.65 -8.27 26.21
C ARG A 381 -12.94 -7.49 26.40
N ARG A 382 -13.28 -6.59 25.48
CA ARG A 382 -14.59 -5.91 25.45
C ARG A 382 -15.72 -6.93 25.67
N GLY A 383 -15.61 -8.07 24.99
CA GLY A 383 -16.51 -9.20 25.17
C GLY A 383 -17.98 -8.81 25.04
N GLN A 384 -18.82 -9.41 25.86
CA GLN A 384 -20.28 -9.21 25.80
C GLN A 384 -20.81 -8.19 26.81
N SER A 385 -19.93 -7.48 27.52
CA SER A 385 -20.33 -6.53 28.55
C SER A 385 -20.98 -5.28 27.92
N LEU A 386 -22.23 -4.99 28.30
CA LEU A 386 -22.91 -3.75 27.87
C LEU A 386 -22.31 -2.51 28.53
N GLN A 387 -21.89 -2.63 29.79
CA GLN A 387 -21.15 -1.60 30.50
C GLN A 387 -19.67 -1.95 30.46
N CYS A 388 -18.86 -1.02 29.97
CA CYS A 388 -17.40 -1.12 30.00
C CYS A 388 -16.85 -0.29 31.17
N GLY A 389 -15.80 -0.81 31.80
CA GLY A 389 -15.10 -0.16 32.89
C GLY A 389 -14.15 -1.11 33.60
N TYR A 390 -13.80 -0.76 34.83
CA TYR A 390 -12.95 -1.55 35.68
C TYR A 390 -13.55 -2.95 35.94
N ASP A 391 -14.79 -3.01 36.42
CA ASP A 391 -15.44 -4.28 36.80
C ASP A 391 -15.58 -5.28 35.65
N SER A 392 -15.92 -4.80 34.45
CA SER A 392 -16.02 -5.68 33.27
C SER A 392 -14.67 -6.24 32.87
N ALA A 393 -13.60 -5.44 33.00
CA ALA A 393 -12.25 -5.86 32.67
C ALA A 393 -11.65 -6.79 33.72
N GLN A 394 -11.88 -6.54 35.02
CA GLN A 394 -11.41 -7.41 36.11
C GLN A 394 -11.97 -8.83 36.01
N LYS A 395 -13.23 -8.99 35.58
CA LYS A 395 -13.82 -10.32 35.31
C LYS A 395 -13.03 -11.14 34.29
N THR A 396 -12.38 -10.49 33.32
CA THR A 396 -11.54 -11.17 32.32
C THR A 396 -10.19 -11.64 32.88
N LEU A 397 -9.80 -11.16 34.06
CA LEU A 397 -8.63 -11.66 34.79
C LEU A 397 -9.02 -12.84 35.70
N GLU A 398 -10.23 -12.81 36.27
CA GLU A 398 -10.78 -13.91 37.06
C GLU A 398 -11.15 -15.13 36.20
N THR A 399 -11.68 -14.89 35.00
CA THR A 399 -12.04 -15.91 34.00
C THR A 399 -11.40 -15.53 32.66
N PRO A 400 -10.23 -16.10 32.33
CA PRO A 400 -9.36 -15.61 31.25
C PRO A 400 -9.81 -15.97 29.83
N ASP A 401 -11.03 -16.48 29.65
CA ASP A 401 -11.55 -17.01 28.39
C ASP A 401 -13.05 -16.70 28.19
N LEU A 402 -13.56 -15.63 28.83
CA LEU A 402 -14.94 -15.19 28.61
C LEU A 402 -15.23 -14.96 27.12
N PRO A 403 -16.49 -15.17 26.69
CA PRO A 403 -16.90 -15.03 25.30
C PRO A 403 -16.62 -13.63 24.72
N ASP A 404 -16.20 -13.60 23.46
CA ASP A 404 -16.01 -12.36 22.72
C ASP A 404 -17.34 -11.78 22.21
N SER A 405 -17.30 -10.54 21.74
CA SER A 405 -18.27 -9.98 20.79
C SER A 405 -17.71 -10.03 19.38
N TYR A 406 -18.56 -10.26 18.38
CA TYR A 406 -18.14 -10.41 16.99
C TYR A 406 -18.74 -9.31 16.10
N VAL A 407 -18.05 -9.03 15.00
CA VAL A 407 -18.51 -8.11 13.95
C VAL A 407 -19.89 -8.50 13.42
N ARG A 408 -20.71 -7.53 12.99
CA ARG A 408 -22.05 -7.81 12.46
C ARG A 408 -22.06 -8.26 10.99
N CYS A 409 -21.02 -7.91 10.21
CA CYS A 409 -21.02 -8.09 8.76
C CYS A 409 -20.51 -9.45 8.28
N GLY A 410 -20.09 -10.35 9.18
CA GLY A 410 -19.61 -11.67 8.80
C GLY A 410 -18.85 -12.41 9.90
N GLY A 411 -18.16 -13.46 9.49
CA GLY A 411 -17.43 -14.38 10.38
C GLY A 411 -18.15 -15.71 10.58
N GLY A 412 -17.50 -16.61 11.30
CA GLY A 412 -18.00 -17.94 11.63
C GLY A 412 -17.00 -18.70 12.50
N PRO A 413 -17.26 -19.98 12.83
CA PRO A 413 -16.36 -20.79 13.65
C PRO A 413 -14.92 -20.82 13.15
N GLN A 414 -14.71 -20.88 11.83
CA GLN A 414 -13.38 -20.94 11.22
C GLN A 414 -12.66 -19.58 11.20
N ARG A 415 -13.43 -18.48 11.18
CA ARG A 415 -12.97 -17.09 11.12
C ARG A 415 -13.82 -16.24 12.08
N PRO A 416 -13.62 -16.35 13.40
CA PRO A 416 -14.24 -15.43 14.33
C PRO A 416 -13.60 -14.07 14.17
N VAL A 417 -14.44 -13.03 14.04
CA VAL A 417 -13.98 -11.65 13.87
C VAL A 417 -14.30 -10.90 15.16
N ALA A 418 -13.50 -11.15 16.20
CA ALA A 418 -13.69 -10.64 17.55
C ALA A 418 -13.39 -9.13 17.66
N VAL A 419 -14.37 -8.36 18.10
CA VAL A 419 -14.27 -6.91 18.25
C VAL A 419 -13.23 -6.54 19.32
N TYR A 420 -12.30 -5.65 18.97
CA TYR A 420 -11.38 -5.02 19.91
C TYR A 420 -11.61 -3.52 20.05
N THR A 421 -11.46 -3.04 21.29
CA THR A 421 -11.66 -1.64 21.68
C THR A 421 -10.59 -1.19 22.68
N LEU A 422 -10.56 0.11 22.98
CA LEU A 422 -9.58 0.70 23.88
C LEU A 422 -9.72 0.23 25.34
N HIS A 423 -8.59 -0.17 25.91
CA HIS A 423 -8.39 -0.52 27.32
C HIS A 423 -7.21 0.27 27.88
N ALA A 424 -7.20 0.50 29.19
CA ALA A 424 -6.08 1.10 29.90
C ALA A 424 -5.69 0.24 31.11
N MET A 425 -4.41 0.30 31.49
CA MET A 425 -3.87 -0.37 32.68
C MET A 425 -2.70 0.42 33.26
N ASP A 426 -2.31 0.09 34.48
CA ASP A 426 -1.10 0.60 35.10
C ASP A 426 0.15 -0.04 34.46
N PRO A 427 1.33 0.61 34.57
CA PRO A 427 2.55 0.09 33.96
C PRO A 427 2.96 -1.30 34.46
N ASP A 428 2.50 -1.73 35.64
CA ASP A 428 2.75 -3.08 36.17
C ASP A 428 1.81 -4.16 35.59
N GLY A 429 0.82 -3.78 34.77
CA GLY A 429 -0.25 -4.65 34.27
C GLY A 429 -1.50 -4.67 35.17
N GLY A 430 -1.47 -3.99 36.31
CA GLY A 430 -2.57 -3.85 37.25
C GLY A 430 -3.64 -2.87 36.78
N ASN A 431 -4.73 -2.77 37.55
CA ASN A 431 -5.82 -1.81 37.34
C ASN A 431 -6.40 -1.76 35.91
N LEU A 432 -6.44 -2.92 35.25
CA LEU A 432 -7.02 -3.06 33.92
C LEU A 432 -8.46 -2.55 33.87
N CYS A 433 -8.76 -1.70 32.88
CA CYS A 433 -10.03 -1.05 32.67
C CYS A 433 -10.37 -0.99 31.17
N ALA A 434 -11.57 -1.42 30.79
CA ALA A 434 -12.10 -1.14 29.45
C ALA A 434 -12.59 0.32 29.39
N ILE A 435 -12.02 1.14 28.51
CA ILE A 435 -12.29 2.58 28.48
C ILE A 435 -13.22 2.99 27.33
N SER A 436 -13.41 2.14 26.32
CA SER A 436 -14.37 2.39 25.26
C SER A 436 -15.58 1.45 25.38
N PRO A 437 -16.81 1.98 25.53
CA PRO A 437 -18.03 1.18 25.51
C PRO A 437 -18.49 0.82 24.09
N PHE A 438 -17.72 1.18 23.06
CA PHE A 438 -18.12 1.01 21.67
C PHE A 438 -18.33 -0.48 21.35
N GLU A 439 -19.26 -0.75 20.43
CA GLU A 439 -19.69 -2.12 20.10
C GLU A 439 -19.02 -2.68 18.85
N ASN A 440 -18.12 -1.91 18.25
CA ASN A 440 -17.40 -2.26 17.03
C ASN A 440 -15.92 -1.93 17.16
N PHE A 441 -15.17 -2.15 16.08
CA PHE A 441 -13.72 -2.04 16.08
C PHE A 441 -13.19 -0.61 16.26
N GLU A 442 -12.05 -0.53 16.95
CA GLU A 442 -11.20 0.65 17.06
C GLU A 442 -9.76 0.29 16.67
N TRP A 443 -8.99 1.22 16.12
CA TRP A 443 -7.64 0.94 15.60
C TRP A 443 -6.61 2.00 15.92
N THR A 444 -5.36 1.54 15.99
CA THR A 444 -4.15 2.36 15.86
C THR A 444 -4.14 3.60 16.76
N PRO A 445 -4.32 3.46 18.09
CA PRO A 445 -4.32 4.61 18.97
C PRO A 445 -2.99 5.36 18.94
N SER A 446 -3.04 6.68 19.17
CA SER A 446 -1.87 7.51 19.45
C SER A 446 -2.23 8.63 20.44
N VAL A 447 -1.24 9.17 21.13
CA VAL A 447 -1.42 10.31 22.02
C VAL A 447 -1.27 11.59 21.20
N ALA A 448 -2.30 12.44 21.22
CA ALA A 448 -2.33 13.74 20.55
C ALA A 448 -1.48 14.79 21.30
N ASN A 449 -1.21 15.91 20.63
CA ASN A 449 -0.51 17.07 21.23
C ASN A 449 -1.21 17.63 22.48
N ASP A 450 -2.55 17.50 22.58
CA ASP A 450 -3.35 17.95 23.71
C ASP A 450 -3.52 16.89 24.82
N GLY A 451 -2.85 15.74 24.68
CA GLY A 451 -2.93 14.62 25.61
C GLY A 451 -4.19 13.73 25.45
N THR A 452 -5.08 14.04 24.50
CA THR A 452 -6.16 13.11 24.12
C THR A 452 -5.63 11.93 23.33
N LEU A 453 -6.45 10.89 23.18
CA LEU A 453 -6.16 9.72 22.35
C LEU A 453 -6.79 9.90 20.98
N LEU A 454 -6.00 9.87 19.90
CA LEU A 454 -6.49 9.72 18.53
C LEU A 454 -6.58 8.24 18.20
N TYR A 455 -7.62 7.82 17.49
CA TYR A 455 -7.81 6.44 17.06
C TYR A 455 -8.87 6.39 15.96
N SER A 456 -8.85 5.31 15.16
CA SER A 456 -9.87 5.09 14.15
C SER A 456 -11.00 4.25 14.72
N ARG A 457 -12.22 4.43 14.25
CA ARG A 457 -13.41 3.69 14.73
C ARG A 457 -14.33 3.33 13.59
N TRP A 458 -14.88 2.11 13.62
CA TRP A 458 -15.83 1.64 12.61
C TRP A 458 -17.28 1.95 12.97
N ASP A 459 -17.83 3.04 12.45
CA ASP A 459 -19.20 3.49 12.74
C ASP A 459 -20.18 3.15 11.62
N TYR A 460 -20.40 1.85 11.39
CA TYR A 460 -21.28 1.36 10.31
C TYR A 460 -22.63 0.81 10.77
N VAL A 461 -22.96 0.89 12.06
CA VAL A 461 -24.28 0.44 12.54
C VAL A 461 -25.36 1.26 11.83
N ASP A 462 -26.32 0.56 11.22
CA ASP A 462 -27.35 1.14 10.34
C ASP A 462 -26.83 1.86 9.09
N ARG A 463 -25.59 1.57 8.67
CA ARG A 463 -24.96 2.10 7.44
C ARG A 463 -24.30 0.99 6.62
N TYR A 464 -23.85 1.35 5.41
CA TYR A 464 -23.03 0.46 4.58
C TYR A 464 -21.71 0.15 5.28
N ASN A 465 -21.25 -1.10 5.27
CA ASN A 465 -20.16 -1.53 6.14
C ASN A 465 -18.75 -1.04 5.73
N MET A 466 -18.51 -0.58 4.49
CA MET A 466 -17.14 -0.33 4.04
C MET A 466 -16.52 1.03 4.41
N PRO A 467 -17.17 2.20 4.22
CA PRO A 467 -16.45 3.48 4.21
C PRO A 467 -16.33 4.18 5.57
N TYR A 468 -17.00 3.70 6.61
CA TYR A 468 -17.16 4.46 7.86
C TYR A 468 -16.11 4.10 8.92
N MET A 469 -14.83 4.02 8.54
CA MET A 469 -13.70 3.90 9.48
C MET A 469 -12.98 5.24 9.64
N GLY A 470 -13.71 6.18 10.24
CA GLY A 470 -13.29 7.55 10.48
C GLY A 470 -12.36 7.71 11.69
N LEU A 471 -11.84 8.92 11.83
CA LEU A 471 -10.92 9.32 12.89
C LEU A 471 -11.69 9.92 14.07
N TRP A 472 -11.36 9.46 15.26
CA TRP A 472 -11.98 9.85 16.52
C TRP A 472 -10.93 10.25 17.55
N ARG A 473 -11.38 10.93 18.59
CA ARG A 473 -10.58 11.20 19.78
C ARG A 473 -11.35 11.02 21.08
N THR A 474 -10.64 10.71 22.15
CA THR A 474 -11.21 10.57 23.51
C THR A 474 -10.19 10.98 24.57
N ASN A 475 -10.64 11.27 25.79
CA ASN A 475 -9.72 11.48 26.91
C ASN A 475 -9.00 10.17 27.28
N PRO A 476 -7.85 10.20 27.98
CA PRO A 476 -7.12 8.97 28.38
C PRO A 476 -7.91 7.98 29.26
N ASP A 477 -9.02 8.40 29.87
CA ASP A 477 -9.95 7.56 30.62
C ASP A 477 -11.14 7.05 29.79
N GLY A 478 -11.17 7.37 28.49
CA GLY A 478 -12.24 7.01 27.57
C GLY A 478 -13.44 7.96 27.55
N SER A 479 -13.45 8.98 28.41
CA SER A 479 -14.51 9.99 28.43
C SER A 479 -14.43 10.96 27.25
N ASN A 480 -15.56 11.57 26.90
CA ASN A 480 -15.62 12.63 25.89
C ASN A 480 -15.16 12.18 24.48
N ALA A 481 -15.58 10.98 24.05
CA ALA A 481 -15.38 10.50 22.69
C ALA A 481 -16.03 11.45 21.67
N ARG A 482 -15.25 11.90 20.68
CA ARG A 482 -15.67 12.85 19.65
C ARG A 482 -15.09 12.45 18.30
N ILE A 483 -15.84 12.74 17.24
CA ILE A 483 -15.31 12.61 15.90
C ILE A 483 -14.29 13.70 15.59
N VAL A 484 -13.27 13.34 14.81
CA VAL A 484 -12.27 14.25 14.24
C VAL A 484 -12.50 14.38 12.73
N TYR A 485 -12.67 13.27 12.01
CA TYR A 485 -12.90 13.29 10.56
C TYR A 485 -13.61 12.02 10.05
N GLY A 486 -14.50 12.17 9.06
CA GLY A 486 -14.98 11.07 8.23
C GLY A 486 -16.23 10.33 8.72
N ASN A 487 -17.26 11.03 9.19
CA ASN A 487 -18.55 10.41 9.53
C ASN A 487 -19.34 10.03 8.28
N PHE A 488 -19.29 10.88 7.26
CA PHE A 488 -20.04 10.76 6.00
C PHE A 488 -19.14 10.72 4.77
N THR A 489 -17.86 11.01 4.96
CA THR A 489 -16.82 10.86 3.94
C THR A 489 -16.71 9.42 3.50
N ARG A 490 -16.69 9.17 2.19
CA ARG A 490 -16.59 7.82 1.63
C ARG A 490 -15.17 7.40 1.28
N ALA A 491 -14.34 8.34 0.84
CA ALA A 491 -12.98 8.11 0.41
C ALA A 491 -12.00 8.90 1.30
N PRO A 492 -10.96 8.27 1.86
CA PRO A 492 -10.67 6.84 1.82
C PRO A 492 -11.62 6.00 2.69
N HIS A 493 -11.67 4.69 2.49
CA HIS A 493 -12.46 3.78 3.34
C HIS A 493 -11.99 3.78 4.81
N CYS A 494 -10.67 3.77 5.02
CA CYS A 494 -10.08 3.71 6.35
C CYS A 494 -9.08 4.84 6.60
N THR A 495 -9.13 5.40 7.81
CA THR A 495 -8.21 6.47 8.27
C THR A 495 -7.36 5.99 9.44
N PHE A 496 -6.32 5.17 9.18
CA PHE A 496 -5.53 4.49 10.21
C PHE A 496 -4.21 5.20 10.57
N GLU A 497 -3.57 4.76 11.65
CA GLU A 497 -2.28 5.27 12.14
C GLU A 497 -2.23 6.80 12.32
N PRO A 498 -3.27 7.45 12.89
CA PRO A 498 -3.27 8.89 13.06
C PRO A 498 -2.14 9.35 13.98
N ARG A 499 -1.47 10.45 13.63
CA ARG A 499 -0.46 11.13 14.46
C ARG A 499 -0.62 12.64 14.38
N SER A 500 -0.66 13.30 15.52
CA SER A 500 -0.50 14.76 15.56
C SER A 500 0.88 15.15 15.04
N ILE A 501 0.93 16.24 14.29
CA ILE A 501 2.19 16.80 13.78
C ILE A 501 2.77 17.76 14.84
N PRO A 502 4.06 17.64 15.20
CA PRO A 502 4.69 18.56 16.14
C PRO A 502 4.58 20.02 15.69
N GLY A 503 4.20 20.91 16.61
CA GLY A 503 4.07 22.36 16.32
C GLY A 503 2.91 22.72 15.38
N SER A 504 1.99 21.80 15.11
CA SER A 504 0.85 22.00 14.21
C SER A 504 -0.45 21.45 14.82
N GLU A 505 -1.58 21.95 14.32
CA GLU A 505 -2.92 21.40 14.59
C GLU A 505 -3.31 20.28 13.61
N LYS A 506 -2.47 20.02 12.61
CA LYS A 506 -2.70 18.99 11.59
C LYS A 506 -2.35 17.59 12.07
N ILE A 507 -2.94 16.62 11.40
CA ILE A 507 -2.81 15.19 11.70
C ILE A 507 -2.38 14.49 10.42
N ILE A 508 -1.39 13.59 10.49
CA ILE A 508 -1.11 12.64 9.39
C ILE A 508 -1.80 11.31 9.68
N PHE A 509 -2.32 10.65 8.66
CA PHE A 509 -2.87 9.29 8.75
C PHE A 509 -2.60 8.48 7.47
N THR A 510 -2.73 7.16 7.58
CA THR A 510 -2.67 6.19 6.48
C THR A 510 -4.08 5.92 5.96
N ALA A 511 -4.36 6.33 4.73
CA ALA A 511 -5.57 6.04 3.97
C ALA A 511 -5.53 4.61 3.41
N SER A 512 -6.21 3.68 4.07
CA SER A 512 -6.15 2.24 3.80
C SER A 512 -7.45 1.70 3.18
N GLY A 513 -7.34 0.55 2.52
CA GLY A 513 -8.50 -0.25 2.09
C GLY A 513 -9.15 -0.98 3.27
N HIS A 514 -10.39 -1.40 3.07
CA HIS A 514 -11.15 -2.27 3.99
C HIS A 514 -10.64 -3.71 3.89
N HIS A 515 -10.55 -4.28 2.69
CA HIS A 515 -10.04 -5.64 2.47
C HIS A 515 -8.52 -5.71 2.36
N ALA A 516 -7.81 -4.91 3.17
CA ALA A 516 -6.35 -4.80 3.15
C ALA A 516 -5.76 -4.85 4.56
N GLN A 517 -4.46 -5.12 4.63
CA GLN A 517 -3.66 -4.78 5.81
C GLN A 517 -3.64 -3.25 6.00
N THR A 518 -3.20 -2.78 7.17
CA THR A 518 -3.07 -1.33 7.42
C THR A 518 -1.93 -0.74 6.58
N MET A 519 -2.24 -0.31 5.36
CA MET A 519 -1.28 0.23 4.39
C MET A 519 -2.02 0.96 3.27
N GLY A 520 -1.41 2.00 2.69
CA GLY A 520 -2.07 2.80 1.68
C GLY A 520 -1.39 4.13 1.40
N SER A 521 -2.18 5.14 1.06
CA SER A 521 -1.70 6.49 0.79
C SER A 521 -1.55 7.27 2.11
N LEU A 522 -0.55 8.15 2.20
CA LEU A 522 -0.43 9.06 3.34
C LEU A 522 -1.23 10.33 3.09
N VAL A 523 -1.96 10.77 4.11
CA VAL A 523 -2.85 11.91 4.03
C VAL A 523 -2.58 12.86 5.20
N LEU A 524 -2.43 14.14 4.88
CA LEU A 524 -2.44 15.24 5.82
C LEU A 524 -3.88 15.72 6.01
N LEU A 525 -4.36 15.75 7.24
CA LEU A 525 -5.65 16.28 7.64
C LEU A 525 -5.46 17.62 8.36
N ASP A 526 -6.23 18.62 7.96
CA ASP A 526 -6.40 19.89 8.66
C ASP A 526 -7.82 19.99 9.25
N PRO A 527 -8.00 19.64 10.54
CA PRO A 527 -9.31 19.66 11.17
C PRO A 527 -9.93 21.06 11.28
N SER A 528 -9.15 22.14 11.09
CA SER A 528 -9.66 23.52 11.12
C SER A 528 -10.45 23.88 9.86
N VAL A 529 -10.19 23.17 8.75
CA VAL A 529 -10.88 23.36 7.47
C VAL A 529 -12.24 22.66 7.48
N GLY A 530 -12.32 21.46 8.07
CA GLY A 530 -13.54 20.68 8.14
C GLY A 530 -13.33 19.28 8.71
N THR A 531 -14.43 18.57 8.95
CA THR A 531 -14.44 17.20 9.48
C THR A 531 -14.96 16.18 8.46
N GLU A 532 -15.23 16.60 7.23
CA GLU A 532 -15.81 15.76 6.18
C GLU A 532 -15.32 16.19 4.80
N GLY A 533 -15.39 15.27 3.84
CA GLY A 533 -15.10 15.50 2.44
C GLY A 533 -13.62 15.70 2.15
N ASP A 534 -13.32 16.12 0.93
CA ASP A 534 -11.94 16.20 0.44
C ASP A 534 -11.23 17.49 0.84
N ASP A 535 -11.98 18.56 1.12
CA ASP A 535 -11.43 19.89 1.47
C ASP A 535 -10.40 19.89 2.63
N PRO A 536 -10.63 19.20 3.77
CA PRO A 536 -9.69 19.19 4.89
C PRO A 536 -8.51 18.23 4.69
N ILE A 537 -8.46 17.45 3.61
CA ILE A 537 -7.39 16.48 3.39
C ILE A 537 -6.48 16.84 2.22
N THR A 538 -5.20 16.56 2.37
CA THR A 538 -4.19 16.65 1.30
C THR A 538 -3.48 15.31 1.21
N ARG A 539 -3.55 14.66 0.06
CA ARG A 539 -2.83 13.41 -0.21
C ARG A 539 -1.33 13.72 -0.37
N LEU A 540 -0.51 13.22 0.54
CA LEU A 540 0.94 13.44 0.55
C LEU A 540 1.68 12.51 -0.42
N THR A 541 1.07 11.36 -0.73
CA THR A 541 1.62 10.37 -1.66
C THR A 541 0.63 10.13 -2.81
N PRO A 542 0.45 11.11 -3.71
CA PRO A 542 -0.58 11.06 -4.75
C PRO A 542 -0.37 9.96 -5.79
N GLU A 543 0.81 9.37 -5.87
CA GLU A 543 1.10 8.21 -6.70
C GLU A 543 0.43 6.92 -6.21
N VAL A 544 -0.01 6.88 -4.95
CA VAL A 544 -0.75 5.75 -4.38
C VAL A 544 -2.24 6.14 -4.30
N PRO A 545 -3.13 5.52 -5.12
CA PRO A 545 -4.57 5.69 -5.00
C PRO A 545 -5.06 5.28 -3.62
N PHE A 546 -6.24 5.76 -3.22
CA PHE A 546 -6.91 5.23 -2.02
C PHE A 546 -7.30 3.77 -2.27
N PRO A 547 -6.68 2.79 -1.57
CA PRO A 547 -6.87 1.39 -1.90
C PRO A 547 -8.34 0.98 -1.82
N GLU A 548 -8.76 0.07 -2.71
CA GLU A 548 -10.10 -0.51 -2.84
C GLU A 548 -11.20 0.44 -3.37
N ILE A 549 -11.22 1.70 -2.93
CA ILE A 549 -12.26 2.65 -3.34
C ILE A 549 -11.92 3.35 -4.66
N GLU A 550 -10.64 3.60 -4.92
CA GLU A 550 -10.17 4.17 -6.19
C GLU A 550 -9.55 3.08 -7.08
N ASP A 551 -8.60 2.32 -6.54
CA ASP A 551 -7.92 1.23 -7.24
C ASP A 551 -7.15 0.34 -6.24
N TRP A 552 -6.47 -0.72 -6.72
CA TRP A 552 -5.52 -1.51 -5.94
C TRP A 552 -4.08 -1.17 -6.34
N PRO A 553 -3.30 -0.51 -5.48
CA PRO A 553 -1.97 -0.05 -5.87
C PRO A 553 -0.91 -1.14 -5.73
N ASP A 554 0.10 -1.09 -6.59
CA ASP A 554 1.28 -1.99 -6.52
C ASP A 554 2.23 -1.65 -5.36
N SER A 555 2.03 -0.51 -4.70
CA SER A 555 2.87 -0.08 -3.58
C SER A 555 2.09 0.69 -2.54
N PHE A 556 2.58 0.65 -1.30
CA PHE A 556 1.90 1.21 -0.14
C PHE A 556 2.88 1.89 0.80
N TYR A 557 2.36 2.90 1.51
CA TYR A 557 2.98 3.49 2.67
C TYR A 557 2.30 3.01 3.95
N ALA A 558 3.05 2.99 5.05
CA ALA A 558 2.54 2.67 6.37
C ALA A 558 3.37 3.32 7.48
N SER A 559 2.81 3.36 8.68
CA SER A 559 3.46 3.80 9.92
C SER A 559 4.13 5.18 9.81
N PRO A 560 3.38 6.23 9.43
CA PRO A 560 3.92 7.58 9.38
C PRO A 560 4.36 8.07 10.77
N TRP A 561 5.51 8.72 10.82
CA TRP A 561 6.04 9.42 11.99
C TRP A 561 6.38 10.87 11.61
N PRO A 562 5.51 11.85 11.93
CA PRO A 562 5.74 13.23 11.55
C PRO A 562 6.82 13.89 12.41
N LEU A 563 7.78 14.56 11.75
CA LEU A 563 8.75 15.46 12.38
C LEU A 563 8.35 16.93 12.21
N SER A 564 7.64 17.24 11.11
CA SER A 564 6.97 18.52 10.83
C SER A 564 5.88 18.32 9.77
N GLU A 565 5.17 19.38 9.37
CA GLU A 565 4.17 19.29 8.28
C GLU A 565 4.76 18.89 6.92
N ARG A 566 6.08 19.05 6.73
CA ARG A 566 6.76 18.76 5.46
C ARG A 566 7.71 17.57 5.53
N TYR A 567 7.96 17.03 6.73
CA TYR A 567 9.05 16.07 6.94
C TYR A 567 8.61 14.92 7.84
N HIS A 568 8.68 13.69 7.31
CA HIS A 568 8.10 12.49 7.91
C HIS A 568 9.01 11.29 7.71
N LEU A 569 9.07 10.39 8.68
CA LEU A 569 9.59 9.03 8.49
C LEU A 569 8.42 8.10 8.16
N VAL A 570 8.59 7.22 7.20
CA VAL A 570 7.53 6.35 6.70
C VAL A 570 8.10 5.00 6.32
N SER A 571 7.29 3.95 6.42
CA SER A 571 7.59 2.67 5.78
C SER A 571 6.98 2.68 4.38
N TRP A 572 7.71 2.14 3.41
CA TRP A 572 7.25 1.96 2.04
C TRP A 572 7.56 0.54 1.57
N ALA A 573 6.63 -0.08 0.86
CA ALA A 573 6.81 -1.41 0.28
C ALA A 573 6.03 -1.55 -1.03
N ARG A 574 6.52 -2.39 -1.93
CA ARG A 574 5.80 -2.89 -3.12
C ARG A 574 5.07 -4.19 -2.75
N GLU A 575 3.79 -4.32 -3.08
CA GLU A 575 3.11 -5.63 -3.01
C GLU A 575 3.73 -6.58 -4.05
N ARG A 576 3.89 -7.84 -3.67
CA ARG A 576 4.14 -8.93 -4.61
C ARG A 576 3.12 -10.01 -4.40
#